data_AF-A0A1I6YQ75-F1
#
_entry.id   AF-A0A1I6YQ75-F1
#
_cell.length_a   1.000
_cell.length_b   1.000
_cell.length_c   1.000
_cell.angle_alpha   90.00
_cell.angle_beta   90.00
_cell.angle_gamma   90.00
#
_symmetry.space_group_name_H-M   'P 1'
#
loop_
_entity.id
_entity.type
_entity.pdbx_description
1 polymer ?
#
loop_
_entity_poly.entity_id
_entity_poly.type
_entity_poly.pdbx_seq_one_letter_code
_entity_poly.pdbx_strand_id
1 'polypeptide(L)'
;MAMLPKATFSHKSLWFLEGDGDRKADDENTTSGVLSAIQHRVSRLRADDLPVTYLLYPGLTHGAMFDASMNVVILHMSGESLLASY
;
A
#
# COMPACT_ATOMS: atom_id res chain seq x y z
N MET A 1 3.94 17.20 -17.87
CA MET A 1 4.00 16.50 -16.56
C MET A 1 5.44 16.47 -16.11
N ALA A 2 5.75 16.96 -14.92
CA ALA A 2 7.12 16.99 -14.41
C ALA A 2 7.51 15.59 -13.90
N MET A 3 8.63 15.08 -14.39
CA MET A 3 9.26 13.86 -13.89
C MET A 3 9.79 14.13 -12.48
N LEU A 4 9.50 13.24 -11.52
CA LEU A 4 9.97 13.41 -10.14
C LEU A 4 11.50 13.24 -10.10
N PRO A 5 12.27 14.15 -9.48
CA PRO A 5 13.72 14.02 -9.45
C PRO A 5 14.13 12.81 -8.59
N LYS A 6 14.66 11.77 -9.22
CA LYS A 6 15.13 10.51 -8.61
C LYS A 6 16.02 10.73 -7.37
N ALA A 7 16.92 11.71 -7.42
CA ALA A 7 17.84 12.03 -6.33
C ALA A 7 17.15 12.56 -5.06
N THR A 8 15.95 13.13 -5.17
CA THR A 8 15.23 13.70 -4.02
C THR A 8 14.57 12.61 -3.16
N PHE A 9 14.31 11.43 -3.72
CA PHE A 9 13.57 10.36 -3.05
C PHE A 9 14.36 9.06 -2.86
N SER A 10 15.65 9.03 -3.21
CA SER A 10 16.51 7.84 -3.08
C SER A 10 16.60 7.27 -1.66
N HIS A 11 16.29 8.08 -0.64
CA HIS A 11 16.32 7.70 0.78
C HIS A 11 14.92 7.48 1.37
N LYS A 12 13.87 7.48 0.55
CA LYS A 12 12.48 7.35 1.00
C LYS A 12 11.87 6.11 0.36
N SER A 13 11.24 5.27 1.17
CA SER A 13 10.38 4.19 0.70
C SER A 13 8.93 4.52 1.02
N LEU A 14 8.03 4.18 0.09
CA LEU A 14 6.60 4.43 0.24
C LEU A 14 5.85 3.11 0.33
N TRP A 15 4.98 2.99 1.32
CA TRP A 15 4.23 1.77 1.60
C TRP A 15 2.74 2.09 1.58
N PHE A 16 2.01 1.38 0.72
CA PHE A 16 0.56 1.39 0.68
C PHE A 16 0.06 0.08 1.29
N LEU A 17 -0.70 0.17 2.37
CA LEU A 17 -1.21 -0.96 3.14
C LEU A 17 -2.72 -0.80 3.21
N GLU A 18 -3.45 -1.63 2.46
CA GLU A 18 -4.89 -1.49 2.28
C GLU A 18 -5.64 -2.74 2.72
N GLY A 19 -6.84 -2.58 3.25
CA GLY A 19 -7.79 -3.66 3.48
C GLY A 19 -9.05 -3.46 2.63
N ASP A 20 -9.74 -4.55 2.28
CA ASP A 20 -10.96 -4.51 1.47
C ASP A 20 -12.21 -5.02 2.22
N GLY A 21 -12.10 -5.21 3.54
CA GLY A 21 -13.17 -5.77 4.38
C GLY A 21 -14.33 -4.82 4.68
N ASP A 22 -14.17 -3.50 4.51
CA ASP A 22 -15.24 -2.51 4.65
C ASP A 22 -16.15 -2.41 3.41
N ARG A 23 -16.23 -3.47 2.60
CA ARG A 23 -17.23 -3.60 1.53
C ARG A 23 -18.64 -3.54 2.11
N LYS A 24 -19.18 -2.33 2.26
CA LYS A 24 -20.62 -2.13 2.40
C LYS A 24 -21.26 -2.65 1.11
N ALA A 25 -22.18 -3.59 1.26
CA ALA A 25 -22.83 -4.32 0.16
C ALA A 25 -23.55 -3.44 -0.89
N ASP A 26 -23.68 -2.13 -0.63
CA ASP A 26 -24.35 -1.16 -1.51
C ASP A 26 -23.37 -0.23 -2.25
N ASP A 27 -22.05 -0.38 -2.02
CA ASP A 27 -21.03 0.58 -2.46
C ASP A 27 -19.85 -0.12 -3.19
N GLU A 28 -20.17 -1.19 -3.95
CA GLU A 28 -19.17 -1.96 -4.72
C GLU A 28 -18.35 -1.07 -5.65
N ASN A 29 -18.93 0.03 -6.15
CA ASN A 29 -18.26 0.94 -7.07
C ASN A 29 -17.28 1.90 -6.35
N THR A 30 -17.58 2.29 -5.11
CA THR A 30 -16.81 3.31 -4.38
C THR A 30 -15.54 2.72 -3.77
N THR A 31 -15.64 1.58 -3.07
CA THR A 31 -14.46 0.92 -2.46
C THR A 31 -13.55 0.29 -3.53
N SER A 32 -14.13 -0.32 -4.57
CA SER A 32 -13.36 -0.82 -5.72
C SER A 32 -12.66 0.32 -6.47
N GLY A 33 -13.30 1.49 -6.57
CA GLY A 33 -12.70 2.69 -7.17
C GLY A 33 -11.47 3.19 -6.42
N VAL A 34 -11.50 3.16 -5.08
CA VAL A 34 -10.36 3.60 -4.24
C VAL A 34 -9.16 2.65 -4.41
N LEU A 35 -9.36 1.33 -4.29
CA LEU A 35 -8.29 0.36 -4.46
C LEU A 35 -7.69 0.42 -5.87
N SER A 36 -8.54 0.54 -6.90
CA SER A 36 -8.10 0.72 -8.29
C SER A 36 -7.29 2.02 -8.47
N ALA A 37 -7.74 3.13 -7.89
CA ALA A 37 -7.02 4.40 -7.95
C ALA A 37 -5.65 4.33 -7.25
N ILE A 38 -5.56 3.63 -6.11
CA ILE A 38 -4.30 3.39 -5.40
C ILE A 38 -3.37 2.54 -6.25
N GLN A 39 -3.86 1.43 -6.81
CA GLN A 39 -3.06 0.57 -7.70
C GLN A 39 -2.54 1.33 -8.93
N HIS A 40 -3.38 2.15 -9.56
CA HIS A 40 -2.96 2.99 -10.68
C HIS A 40 -1.88 4.00 -10.27
N ARG A 41 -2.00 4.61 -9.08
CA ARG A 41 -0.99 5.53 -8.55
C ARG A 41 0.31 4.80 -8.22
N VAL A 42 0.26 3.61 -7.60
CA VAL A 42 1.44 2.78 -7.32
C VAL A 42 2.18 2.44 -8.61
N SER A 43 1.46 2.00 -9.65
CA SER A 43 2.05 1.70 -10.97
C SER A 43 2.77 2.92 -11.56
N ARG A 44 2.18 4.11 -11.45
CA ARG A 44 2.81 5.34 -11.92
C ARG A 44 4.07 5.70 -11.12
N LEU A 45 4.02 5.59 -9.80
CA LEU A 45 5.18 5.87 -8.95
C LEU A 45 6.33 4.89 -9.20
N ARG A 46 6.01 3.60 -9.45
CA ARG A 46 7.01 2.61 -9.86
C ARG A 46 7.60 2.90 -11.23
N ALA A 47 6.79 3.39 -12.17
CA ALA A 47 7.28 3.84 -13.47
C ALA A 47 8.24 5.04 -13.37
N ASP A 48 8.07 5.87 -12.33
CA ASP A 48 8.98 6.96 -11.97
C ASP A 48 10.20 6.48 -11.13
N ASP A 49 10.46 5.16 -11.06
CA ASP A 49 11.57 4.51 -10.36
C ASP A 49 11.59 4.75 -8.83
N LEU A 50 10.42 5.02 -8.24
CA LEU A 50 10.28 5.18 -6.79
C LEU A 50 10.10 3.80 -6.12
N PRO A 51 10.82 3.51 -5.01
CA PRO A 51 10.64 2.27 -4.27
C PRO A 51 9.30 2.30 -3.51
N VAL A 52 8.27 1.70 -4.14
CA VAL A 52 6.91 1.62 -3.62
C VAL A 52 6.48 0.17 -3.36
N THR A 53 6.15 -0.12 -2.12
CA THR A 53 5.53 -1.36 -1.67
C THR A 53 4.01 -1.19 -1.60
N TYR A 54 3.27 -2.18 -2.09
CA TYR A 54 1.81 -2.26 -1.97
C TYR A 54 1.46 -3.62 -1.39
N LEU A 55 0.72 -3.64 -0.27
CA LEU A 55 0.19 -4.84 0.35
C LEU A 55 -1.32 -4.67 0.54
N LEU A 56 -2.07 -5.66 0.08
CA LEU A 56 -3.50 -5.78 0.31
C LEU A 56 -3.71 -6.87 1.37
N TYR A 57 -4.53 -6.58 2.38
CA TYR A 57 -4.96 -7.53 3.40
C TYR A 57 -6.41 -7.91 3.17
N PRO A 58 -6.68 -9.05 2.51
CA PRO A 58 -8.02 -9.43 2.12
C PRO A 58 -8.92 -9.66 3.35
N GLY A 59 -10.14 -9.13 3.31
CA GLY A 59 -11.16 -9.27 4.34
C GLY A 59 -10.95 -8.41 5.59
N LEU A 60 -9.85 -7.64 5.69
CA LEU A 60 -9.65 -6.74 6.83
C LEU A 60 -10.40 -5.43 6.63
N THR A 61 -11.22 -5.06 7.62
CA THR A 61 -11.83 -3.73 7.71
C THR A 61 -10.77 -2.67 8.03
N HIS A 62 -11.10 -1.39 7.82
CA HIS A 62 -10.17 -0.28 8.08
C HIS A 62 -9.71 -0.24 9.55
N GLY A 63 -10.57 -0.61 10.49
CA GLY A 63 -10.20 -0.74 11.91
C GLY A 63 -9.22 -1.88 12.16
N ALA A 64 -9.48 -3.07 11.59
CA ALA A 64 -8.60 -4.24 11.75
C ALA A 64 -7.24 -4.07 11.05
N MET A 65 -7.17 -3.20 10.03
CA MET A 65 -5.95 -2.85 9.33
C MET A 65 -4.92 -2.14 10.19
N PHE A 66 -5.31 -1.45 11.27
CA PHE A 66 -4.38 -0.71 12.12
C PHE A 66 -3.28 -1.62 12.68
N ASP A 67 -3.66 -2.71 13.35
CA ASP A 67 -2.70 -3.62 13.96
C ASP A 67 -1.86 -4.36 12.91
N ALA A 68 -2.48 -4.80 11.81
CA ALA A 68 -1.79 -5.53 10.74
C ALA A 68 -0.74 -4.64 10.05
N SER A 69 -1.11 -3.42 9.69
CA SER A 69 -0.22 -2.46 9.03
C SER A 69 0.92 -2.01 9.95
N MET A 70 0.63 -1.73 11.22
CA MET A 70 1.63 -1.30 12.19
C MET A 70 2.69 -2.37 12.43
N ASN A 71 2.28 -3.63 12.66
CA ASN A 71 3.20 -4.74 12.88
C ASN A 71 4.15 -4.95 11.69
N VAL A 72 3.60 -4.93 10.47
CA VAL A 72 4.40 -5.11 9.24
C VAL A 72 5.43 -4.00 9.07
N VAL A 73 5.06 -2.75 9.35
CA VAL A 73 5.99 -1.62 9.25
C VAL A 73 7.07 -1.69 10.33
N ILE A 74 6.71 -2.04 11.57
CA ILE A 74 7.67 -2.17 12.67
C ILE A 74 8.68 -3.27 12.36
N LEU A 75 8.23 -4.45 11.92
CA LEU A 75 9.11 -5.57 11.57
C LEU A 75 10.06 -5.20 10.43
N HIS A 76 9.55 -4.50 9.40
CA HIS A 76 10.40 -4.01 8.33
C HIS A 76 11.44 -2.99 8.83
N MET A 77 11.04 -2.05 9.69
CA MET A 77 11.96 -1.05 10.27
C MET A 77 13.00 -1.66 11.21
N SER A 78 12.68 -2.76 11.89
CA SER A 78 13.65 -3.50 12.72
C SER A 78 14.64 -4.33 11.90
N GLY A 79 14.51 -4.35 10.57
CA GLY A 79 15.36 -5.15 9.68
C GLY A 79 14.98 -6.63 9.63
N GLU A 80 13.82 -6.99 10.16
CA GLU A 80 13.28 -8.34 9.98
C GLU A 80 12.64 -8.44 8.59
N SER A 81 13.06 -9.44 7.82
CA SER A 81 12.46 -9.69 6.51
C SER A 81 11.04 -10.17 6.74
N LEU A 82 10.06 -9.47 6.14
CA LEU A 82 8.69 -9.96 6.04
C LEU A 82 8.72 -11.27 5.25
N LEU A 83 8.74 -12.40 5.96
CA LEU A 83 8.50 -13.70 5.36
C LEU A 83 7.06 -13.65 4.86
N ALA A 84 6.92 -13.56 3.53
CA ALA A 84 5.66 -13.77 2.86
C ALA A 84 5.23 -15.22 3.13
N SER A 85 4.36 -15.41 4.12
CA SER A 85 3.65 -16.67 4.31
C SER A 85 2.65 -16.78 3.16
N TYR A 86 2.91 -17.73 2.26
CA TYR A 86 2.07 -18.11 1.13
C TYR A 86 0.71 -18.67 1.58
#